data_AF-A0A957C2K4-F1
#
_entry.id   AF-A0A957C2K4-F1
#
_cell.length_a   1.000
_cell.length_b   1.000
_cell.length_c   1.000
_cell.angle_alpha   90.00
_cell.angle_beta   90.00
_cell.angle_gamma   90.00
#
_symmetry.space_group_name_H-M   'P 1'
#
loop_
_entity.id
_entity.type
_entity.pdbx_description
1 polymer ?
#
loop_
_entity_poly.entity_id
_entity_poly.type
_entity_poly.pdbx_seq_one_letter_code
_entity_poly.pdbx_strand_id
1 'polypeptide(L)'
;MNKFRVLVVVLICLLGMLTIVQAIGEETSIPGRLAVVGSDYNIYTYSFADGAQVALTNDSTFSRRYQWPTWSNDGRLAYFCCDLRVARSSGSAAYVSSDGLEAGEVVYEGESEAIIYANWAPAACADDPECRDLALLINEIAEQTLSVEMVHHAAETTSERVDVGSPFYYQWSPDG
;
A
#
# COMPACT_ATOMS: atom_id res chain seq x y z
N MET A 1 43.68 41.60 37.70
CA MET A 1 42.43 41.18 37.01
C MET A 1 41.59 40.40 38.03
N ASN A 2 40.39 40.88 38.36
CA ASN A 2 39.65 40.46 39.56
C ASN A 2 39.12 39.02 39.39
N LYS A 3 39.51 38.08 40.26
CA LYS A 3 39.16 36.64 40.17
C LYS A 3 37.66 36.39 40.02
N PHE A 4 36.84 37.29 40.55
CA PHE A 4 35.38 37.30 40.43
C PHE A 4 34.88 37.45 38.98
N ARG A 5 35.54 38.28 38.15
CA ARG A 5 35.13 38.48 36.74
C ARG A 5 35.40 37.24 35.88
N VAL A 6 36.46 36.50 36.17
CA VAL A 6 36.78 35.26 35.44
C VAL A 6 35.77 34.16 35.75
N LEU A 7 35.37 34.02 37.01
CA LEU A 7 34.37 33.03 37.43
C LEU A 7 33.00 33.27 36.78
N VAL A 8 32.56 34.52 36.70
CA VAL A 8 31.27 34.89 36.08
C VAL A 8 31.25 34.59 34.59
N VAL A 9 32.35 34.87 33.86
CA VAL A 9 32.44 34.57 32.42
C VAL A 9 32.43 33.06 32.16
N VAL A 10 33.14 32.27 32.98
CA VAL A 10 33.14 30.80 32.87
C VAL A 10 31.75 30.21 33.15
N LEU A 11 31.04 30.75 34.15
CA LEU A 11 29.69 30.30 34.49
C LEU A 11 28.69 30.60 33.36
N ILE A 12 28.79 31.77 32.72
CA ILE A 12 27.93 32.14 31.58
C ILE A 12 28.22 31.24 30.37
N CYS A 13 29.48 30.90 30.09
CA CYS A 13 29.82 29.96 29.02
C CYS A 13 29.31 28.53 29.30
N LEU A 14 29.34 28.08 30.55
CA LEU A 14 28.81 26.77 30.94
C LEU A 14 27.27 26.71 30.88
N LEU A 15 26.58 27.78 31.28
CA LEU A 15 25.12 27.89 31.14
C LEU A 15 24.69 28.01 29.67
N GLY A 16 25.46 28.68 28.82
CA GLY A 16 25.19 28.77 27.38
C GLY A 16 25.36 27.45 26.62
N MET A 17 26.25 26.55 27.08
CA MET A 17 26.40 25.22 26.49
C MET A 17 25.25 24.27 26.84
N LEU A 18 24.58 24.47 27.99
CA LEU A 18 23.43 23.64 28.40
C LEU A 18 22.16 23.91 27.59
N THR A 19 21.99 25.10 27.01
CA THR A 19 20.80 25.46 26.23
C THR A 19 20.87 25.06 24.76
N ILE A 20 22.04 24.70 24.23
CA ILE A 20 22.20 24.34 22.80
C ILE A 20 21.79 22.88 22.54
N VAL A 21 21.78 22.02 23.57
CA VAL A 21 21.51 20.57 23.43
C VAL A 21 20.04 20.26 23.12
N GLN A 22 19.11 21.18 23.37
CA GLN A 22 17.66 20.92 23.16
C GLN A 22 17.10 21.44 21.82
N ALA A 23 17.95 21.89 20.89
CA ALA A 23 17.53 22.41 19.60
C ALA A 23 17.92 21.53 18.40
N ILE A 24 18.32 20.27 18.64
CA ILE A 24 18.53 19.30 17.57
C ILE A 24 17.17 18.67 17.25
N GLY A 25 16.48 19.28 16.28
CA GLY A 25 15.42 18.69 15.45
C GLY A 25 14.37 17.87 16.18
N GLU A 26 13.21 18.48 16.45
CA GLU A 26 11.96 17.74 16.47
C GLU A 26 11.76 17.23 15.03
N GLU A 27 12.33 16.05 14.72
CA GLU A 27 12.15 15.37 13.46
C GLU A 27 10.66 15.11 13.35
N THR A 28 9.98 15.90 12.50
CA THR A 28 8.55 15.79 12.33
C THR A 28 8.32 14.47 11.63
N SER A 29 8.08 13.42 12.40
CA SER A 29 7.74 12.09 11.90
C SER A 29 6.54 12.26 10.98
N ILE A 30 6.76 12.09 9.67
CA ILE A 30 5.67 12.09 8.71
C ILE A 30 4.99 10.73 8.86
N PRO A 31 3.73 10.67 9.36
CA PRO A 31 3.05 9.40 9.50
C PRO A 31 2.74 8.82 8.12
N GLY A 32 2.66 7.49 8.05
CA GLY A 32 2.26 6.77 6.85
C GLY A 32 3.35 5.89 6.26
N ARG A 33 2.96 5.17 5.20
CA ARG A 33 3.81 4.20 4.51
C ARG A 33 3.70 4.38 3.01
N LEU A 34 4.77 4.05 2.30
CA LEU A 34 4.77 3.87 0.86
C LEU A 34 4.77 2.38 0.56
N ALA A 35 3.93 1.94 -0.39
CA ALA A 35 4.03 0.60 -0.97
C ALA A 35 4.70 0.71 -2.34
N VAL A 36 5.71 -0.12 -2.60
CA VAL A 36 6.50 -0.08 -3.83
C VAL A 36 6.73 -1.49 -4.37
N VAL A 37 6.85 -1.57 -5.69
CA VAL A 37 7.41 -2.75 -6.36
C VAL A 37 8.93 -2.57 -6.38
N GLY A 38 9.65 -3.50 -5.76
CA GLY A 38 11.11 -3.51 -5.74
C GLY A 38 11.73 -3.81 -7.11
N SER A 39 13.03 -3.60 -7.24
CA SER A 39 13.79 -3.94 -8.46
C SER A 39 13.84 -5.45 -8.74
N ASP A 40 13.54 -6.26 -7.73
CA ASP A 40 13.35 -7.71 -7.79
C ASP A 40 11.89 -8.11 -8.06
N TYR A 41 10.98 -7.17 -8.26
CA TYR A 41 9.54 -7.37 -8.50
C TYR A 41 8.72 -7.87 -7.31
N ASN A 42 9.28 -7.85 -6.10
CA ASN A 42 8.53 -8.09 -4.86
C ASN A 42 7.82 -6.82 -4.39
N ILE A 43 6.79 -6.98 -3.56
CA ILE A 43 6.12 -5.87 -2.89
C ILE A 43 6.82 -5.55 -1.57
N TYR A 44 7.10 -4.27 -1.36
CA TYR A 44 7.66 -3.75 -0.13
C TYR A 44 6.81 -2.61 0.41
N THR A 45 6.79 -2.46 1.73
CA THR A 45 6.32 -1.24 2.38
C THR A 45 7.46 -0.53 3.10
N TYR A 46 7.44 0.80 3.07
CA TYR A 46 8.43 1.67 3.69
C TYR A 46 7.74 2.66 4.63
N SER A 47 8.18 2.70 5.88
CA SER A 47 7.70 3.63 6.90
C SER A 47 8.53 4.91 6.92
N PHE A 48 7.88 6.06 6.84
CA PHE A 48 8.55 7.36 6.96
C PHE A 48 8.88 7.74 8.40
N ALA A 49 8.26 7.08 9.38
CA ALA A 49 8.43 7.40 10.79
C ALA A 49 9.77 6.92 11.36
N ASP A 50 10.23 5.75 10.92
CA ASP A 50 11.42 5.06 11.44
C ASP A 50 12.35 4.53 10.34
N GLY A 51 11.98 4.73 9.07
CA GLY A 51 12.72 4.22 7.92
C GLY A 51 12.64 2.70 7.75
N ALA A 52 11.76 2.02 8.48
CA ALA A 52 11.63 0.57 8.40
C ALA A 52 11.09 0.15 7.03
N GLN A 53 11.74 -0.85 6.43
CA GLN A 53 11.28 -1.51 5.20
C GLN A 53 10.83 -2.93 5.52
N VAL A 54 9.67 -3.31 5.01
CA VAL A 54 9.11 -4.66 5.14
C VAL A 54 8.86 -5.23 3.76
N ALA A 55 9.26 -6.49 3.53
CA ALA A 55 8.94 -7.22 2.31
C ALA A 55 7.64 -8.01 2.54
N LEU A 56 6.61 -7.74 1.74
CA LEU A 56 5.33 -8.47 1.83
C LEU A 56 5.35 -9.73 0.96
N THR A 57 6.23 -9.78 -0.03
CA THR A 57 6.44 -10.95 -0.89
C THR A 57 7.94 -11.24 -1.01
N ASN A 58 8.30 -12.49 -1.31
CA ASN A 58 9.69 -12.91 -1.51
C ASN A 58 9.86 -13.94 -2.64
N ASP A 59 8.80 -14.21 -3.39
CA ASP A 59 8.68 -15.29 -4.35
C ASP A 59 8.61 -14.79 -5.81
N SER A 60 8.83 -13.49 -6.03
CA SER A 60 8.89 -12.93 -7.37
C SER A 60 10.00 -13.58 -8.21
N THR A 61 9.75 -13.67 -9.50
CA THR A 61 10.72 -14.15 -10.49
C THR A 61 10.60 -13.32 -11.77
N PHE A 62 11.45 -13.57 -12.76
CA PHE A 62 11.31 -12.90 -14.06
C PHE A 62 9.91 -13.09 -14.69
N SER A 63 9.26 -14.23 -14.41
CA SER A 63 7.92 -14.60 -14.91
C SER A 63 6.81 -14.53 -13.85
N ARG A 64 7.10 -14.05 -12.65
CA ARG A 64 6.12 -13.81 -11.57
C ARG A 64 6.42 -12.44 -10.99
N ARG A 65 5.73 -11.42 -11.49
CA ARG A 65 5.97 -10.03 -11.11
C ARG A 65 4.71 -9.44 -10.51
N TYR A 66 4.84 -8.95 -9.29
CA TYR A 66 3.78 -8.19 -8.66
C TYR A 66 3.72 -6.77 -9.21
N GLN A 67 2.54 -6.17 -9.18
CA GLN A 67 2.27 -4.87 -9.78
C GLN A 67 1.31 -4.03 -8.93
N TRP A 68 1.44 -2.71 -9.12
CA TRP A 68 0.46 -1.67 -8.77
C TRP A 68 -0.18 -1.82 -7.39
N PRO A 69 0.61 -1.73 -6.29
CA PRO A 69 0.02 -1.70 -4.96
C PRO A 69 -0.92 -0.50 -4.79
N THR A 70 -2.05 -0.70 -4.10
CA THR A 70 -3.06 0.34 -3.84
C THR A 70 -3.58 0.25 -2.40
N TRP A 71 -3.55 1.38 -1.69
CA TRP A 71 -3.99 1.48 -0.30
C TRP A 71 -5.48 1.79 -0.21
N SER A 72 -6.15 1.14 0.73
CA SER A 72 -7.42 1.58 1.28
C SER A 72 -7.17 2.72 2.28
N ASN A 73 -8.22 3.46 2.62
CA ASN A 73 -8.14 4.53 3.64
C ASN A 73 -8.11 4.01 5.09
N ASP A 74 -8.37 2.72 5.30
CA ASP A 74 -8.29 2.05 6.61
C ASP A 74 -6.95 1.35 6.86
N GLY A 75 -6.00 1.45 5.93
CA GLY A 75 -4.67 0.87 6.05
C GLY A 75 -4.51 -0.51 5.42
N ARG A 76 -5.55 -1.06 4.78
CA ARG A 76 -5.39 -2.25 3.94
C ARG A 76 -4.60 -1.94 2.68
N LEU A 77 -3.82 -2.91 2.22
CA LEU A 77 -3.04 -2.80 1.00
C LEU A 77 -3.39 -3.94 0.06
N ALA A 78 -3.86 -3.60 -1.15
CA ALA A 78 -3.98 -4.56 -2.24
C ALA A 78 -2.76 -4.52 -3.15
N TYR A 79 -2.39 -5.66 -3.73
CA TYR A 79 -1.39 -5.78 -4.79
C TYR A 79 -1.70 -6.96 -5.69
N PHE A 80 -1.15 -6.95 -6.91
CA PHE A 80 -1.65 -7.82 -7.98
C PHE A 80 -0.54 -8.65 -8.62
N CYS A 81 -0.82 -9.90 -8.96
CA CYS A 81 0.00 -10.74 -9.81
C CYS A 81 -0.81 -11.24 -11.01
N CYS A 82 -0.25 -11.58 -12.17
CA CYS A 82 1.11 -11.28 -12.56
C CYS A 82 1.10 -10.47 -13.87
N ASP A 83 2.21 -9.75 -14.11
CA ASP A 83 2.44 -9.08 -15.39
C ASP A 83 2.41 -10.07 -16.56
N LEU A 84 1.28 -10.10 -17.28
CA LEU A 84 1.06 -11.04 -18.37
C LEU A 84 2.03 -10.86 -19.55
N ARG A 85 2.75 -9.74 -19.63
CA ARG A 85 3.79 -9.54 -20.67
C ARG A 85 4.97 -10.48 -20.50
N VAL A 86 5.16 -11.00 -19.28
CA VAL A 86 6.29 -11.86 -18.91
C VAL A 86 5.86 -13.13 -18.18
N ALA A 87 4.59 -13.21 -17.74
CA ALA A 87 4.06 -14.37 -17.07
C ALA A 87 4.04 -15.60 -17.99
N ARG A 88 4.28 -16.78 -17.41
CA ARG A 88 4.20 -18.07 -18.13
C ARG A 88 2.78 -18.63 -18.17
N SER A 89 1.94 -18.23 -17.22
CA SER A 89 0.51 -18.51 -17.18
C SER A 89 -0.25 -17.23 -17.48
N SER A 90 -1.41 -17.37 -18.12
CA SER A 90 -2.35 -16.27 -18.37
C SER A 90 -3.23 -15.96 -17.14
N GLY A 91 -2.78 -16.33 -15.94
CA GLY A 91 -3.56 -16.17 -14.72
C GLY A 91 -3.28 -14.83 -14.04
N SER A 92 -4.31 -14.29 -13.41
CA SER A 92 -4.24 -13.10 -12.57
C SER A 92 -4.67 -13.44 -11.14
N ALA A 93 -4.19 -12.67 -10.17
CA ALA A 93 -4.50 -12.81 -8.76
C ALA A 93 -4.39 -11.44 -8.07
N ALA A 94 -5.33 -11.16 -7.17
CA ALA A 94 -5.25 -10.03 -6.25
C ALA A 94 -4.97 -10.54 -4.83
N TYR A 95 -4.16 -9.80 -4.11
CA TYR A 95 -3.79 -10.08 -2.73
C TYR A 95 -4.13 -8.88 -1.86
N VAL A 96 -4.56 -9.12 -0.62
CA VAL A 96 -4.82 -8.07 0.37
C VAL A 96 -4.06 -8.34 1.65
N SER A 97 -3.20 -7.39 2.02
CA SER A 97 -2.62 -7.30 3.36
C SER A 97 -3.52 -6.41 4.21
N SER A 98 -3.89 -6.90 5.40
CA SER A 98 -4.78 -6.18 6.31
C SER A 98 -4.17 -4.90 6.90
N ASP A 99 -2.84 -4.82 6.94
CA ASP A 99 -2.09 -3.74 7.61
C ASP A 99 -0.90 -3.20 6.80
N GLY A 100 -0.58 -3.82 5.67
CA GLY A 100 0.60 -3.50 4.87
C GLY A 100 1.93 -3.82 5.58
N LEU A 101 1.91 -4.70 6.57
CA LEU A 101 3.08 -5.20 7.30
C LEU A 101 3.26 -6.69 7.10
N GLU A 102 2.17 -7.43 7.07
CA GLU A 102 2.18 -8.87 6.82
C GLU A 102 1.85 -9.18 5.35
N ALA A 103 2.30 -10.34 4.89
CA ALA A 103 1.96 -10.82 3.55
C ALA A 103 0.43 -10.89 3.39
N GLY A 104 -0.06 -10.44 2.24
CA GLY A 104 -1.47 -10.48 1.94
C GLY A 104 -1.96 -11.87 1.57
N GLU A 105 -3.23 -12.13 1.87
CA GLU A 105 -3.94 -13.31 1.42
C GLU A 105 -4.47 -13.12 0.00
N VAL A 106 -4.67 -14.23 -0.72
CA VAL A 106 -5.29 -14.21 -2.04
C VAL A 106 -6.79 -13.94 -1.89
N VAL A 107 -7.27 -12.88 -2.50
CA VAL A 107 -8.68 -12.46 -2.44
C VAL A 107 -9.44 -12.67 -3.75
N TYR A 108 -8.70 -12.88 -4.83
CA TYR A 108 -9.24 -13.12 -6.17
C TYR A 108 -8.19 -13.86 -7.00
N GLU A 109 -8.62 -14.82 -7.82
CA GLU A 109 -7.82 -15.47 -8.85
C GLU A 109 -8.68 -15.67 -10.09
N GLY A 110 -8.07 -15.50 -11.26
CA GLY A 110 -8.71 -15.79 -12.53
C GLY A 110 -7.74 -16.33 -13.57
N GLU A 111 -8.30 -17.01 -14.57
CA GLU A 111 -7.57 -17.66 -15.65
C GLU A 111 -7.83 -16.95 -16.98
N SER A 112 -6.79 -16.76 -17.79
CA SER A 112 -6.91 -16.15 -19.12
C SER A 112 -7.43 -14.72 -19.13
N GLU A 113 -7.03 -13.96 -18.13
CA GLU A 113 -7.50 -12.61 -17.88
C GLU A 113 -6.38 -11.73 -17.29
N ALA A 114 -6.53 -10.42 -17.39
CA ALA A 114 -5.58 -9.46 -16.83
C ALA A 114 -6.30 -8.42 -15.96
N ILE A 115 -5.95 -8.31 -14.68
CA ILE A 115 -6.31 -7.14 -13.88
C ILE A 115 -5.53 -5.95 -14.44
N ILE A 116 -6.24 -4.94 -14.95
CA ILE A 116 -5.65 -3.76 -15.61
C ILE A 116 -5.81 -2.48 -14.80
N TYR A 117 -6.75 -2.44 -13.86
CA TYR A 117 -6.93 -1.34 -12.92
C TYR A 117 -7.64 -1.84 -11.66
N ALA A 118 -7.35 -1.25 -10.51
CA ALA A 118 -8.02 -1.58 -9.26
C ALA A 118 -8.06 -0.37 -8.32
N ASN A 119 -9.17 -0.23 -7.59
CA ASN A 119 -9.34 0.85 -6.63
C ASN A 119 -10.30 0.45 -5.50
N TRP A 120 -9.89 0.77 -4.27
CA TRP A 120 -10.70 0.57 -3.08
C TRP A 120 -11.86 1.56 -3.02
N ALA A 121 -13.01 1.10 -2.51
CA ALA A 121 -14.13 1.97 -2.18
C ALA A 121 -13.69 3.04 -1.17
N PRO A 122 -14.16 4.30 -1.32
CA PRO A 122 -13.79 5.39 -0.42
C PRO A 122 -14.42 5.27 0.97
N ALA A 123 -15.49 4.49 1.13
CA ALA A 123 -16.20 4.27 2.39
C ALA A 123 -16.28 2.79 2.73
N ALA A 124 -16.59 2.50 4.01
CA ALA A 124 -16.71 1.12 4.47
C ALA A 124 -18.01 0.55 3.92
N CYS A 125 -18.11 -0.78 3.87
CA CYS A 125 -19.35 -1.41 3.43
C CYS A 125 -20.51 -0.99 4.34
N ALA A 126 -21.71 -0.85 3.77
CA ALA A 126 -22.86 -0.27 4.48
C ALA A 126 -23.22 -1.05 5.76
N ASP A 127 -23.05 -2.38 5.73
CA ASP A 127 -23.47 -3.29 6.80
C ASP A 127 -22.33 -3.70 7.76
N ASP A 128 -21.06 -3.44 7.41
CA ASP A 128 -19.89 -3.84 8.20
C ASP A 128 -18.76 -2.79 8.13
N PRO A 129 -18.41 -2.12 9.26
CA PRO A 129 -17.34 -1.12 9.28
C PRO A 129 -15.94 -1.71 9.11
N GLU A 130 -15.76 -3.01 9.34
CA GLU A 130 -14.52 -3.74 9.07
C GLU A 130 -14.45 -4.23 7.63
N CYS A 131 -15.51 -4.04 6.84
CA CYS A 131 -15.51 -4.44 5.45
C CYS A 131 -15.01 -3.32 4.54
N ARG A 132 -14.31 -3.73 3.48
CA ARG A 132 -13.92 -2.85 2.38
C ARG A 132 -14.09 -3.54 1.04
N ASP A 133 -14.73 -2.85 0.09
CA ASP A 133 -14.81 -3.31 -1.28
C ASP A 133 -13.62 -2.84 -2.11
N LEU A 134 -13.09 -3.74 -2.94
CA LEU A 134 -12.05 -3.50 -3.93
C LEU A 134 -12.61 -3.83 -5.32
N ALA A 135 -12.71 -2.82 -6.17
CA ALA A 135 -13.12 -3.02 -7.56
C ALA A 135 -11.91 -3.36 -8.42
N LEU A 136 -12.02 -4.42 -9.23
CA LEU A 136 -11.03 -4.84 -10.21
C LEU A 136 -11.60 -4.64 -11.61
N LEU A 137 -10.93 -3.85 -12.45
CA LEU A 137 -11.19 -3.83 -13.89
C LEU A 137 -10.32 -4.90 -14.54
N ILE A 138 -10.98 -5.84 -15.18
CA ILE A 138 -10.35 -7.02 -15.75
C ILE A 138 -10.52 -7.02 -17.27
N ASN A 139 -9.46 -7.38 -17.97
CA ASN A 139 -9.47 -7.65 -19.39
C ASN A 139 -9.58 -9.16 -19.62
N GLU A 140 -10.73 -9.59 -20.10
CA GLU A 140 -11.08 -10.98 -20.41
C GLU A 140 -10.49 -11.33 -21.79
N ILE A 141 -9.35 -12.01 -21.82
CA ILE A 141 -8.53 -12.12 -23.04
C ILE A 141 -9.23 -12.97 -24.10
N ALA A 142 -9.91 -14.03 -23.69
CA ALA A 142 -10.59 -14.94 -24.62
C ALA A 142 -11.86 -14.30 -25.21
N GLU A 143 -12.60 -13.57 -24.39
CA GLU A 143 -13.89 -12.94 -24.72
C GLU A 143 -13.71 -11.56 -25.37
N GLN A 144 -12.52 -10.96 -25.28
CA GLN A 144 -12.20 -9.63 -25.79
C GLN A 144 -13.13 -8.54 -25.23
N THR A 145 -13.48 -8.68 -23.96
CA THR A 145 -14.33 -7.74 -23.22
C THR A 145 -13.61 -7.26 -21.97
N LEU A 146 -14.15 -6.22 -21.34
CA LEU A 146 -13.78 -5.85 -19.98
C LEU A 146 -14.89 -6.27 -19.03
N SER A 147 -14.51 -6.58 -17.80
CA SER A 147 -15.42 -6.89 -16.70
C SER A 147 -15.01 -6.11 -15.45
N VAL A 148 -15.99 -5.87 -14.58
CA VAL A 148 -15.72 -5.38 -13.23
C VAL A 148 -16.06 -6.48 -12.25
N GLU A 149 -15.06 -6.90 -11.49
CA GLU A 149 -15.20 -7.78 -10.34
C GLU A 149 -15.16 -6.92 -9.07
N MET A 150 -16.06 -7.20 -8.14
CA MET A 150 -16.07 -6.62 -6.81
C MET A 150 -15.55 -7.63 -5.82
N VAL A 151 -14.48 -7.29 -5.12
CA VAL A 151 -13.95 -8.09 -4.01
C VAL A 151 -14.40 -7.46 -2.70
N HIS A 152 -15.25 -8.16 -1.98
CA HIS A 152 -15.71 -7.80 -0.64
C HIS A 152 -14.76 -8.38 0.39
N HIS A 153 -13.91 -7.56 0.99
CA HIS A 153 -12.91 -8.00 1.96
C HIS A 153 -13.39 -7.71 3.39
N ALA A 154 -13.75 -8.75 4.12
CA ALA A 154 -14.21 -8.71 5.52
C ALA A 154 -13.58 -9.88 6.29
N ALA A 155 -14.26 -10.43 7.31
CA ALA A 155 -13.82 -11.66 7.97
C ALA A 155 -13.86 -12.89 7.04
N GLU A 156 -14.78 -12.87 6.08
CA GLU A 156 -14.83 -13.79 4.94
C GLU A 156 -14.75 -12.95 3.67
N THR A 157 -13.81 -13.31 2.79
CA THR A 157 -13.60 -12.60 1.53
C THR A 157 -14.41 -13.27 0.42
N THR A 158 -15.19 -12.48 -0.31
CA THR A 158 -15.96 -12.94 -1.47
C THR A 158 -15.68 -12.06 -2.68
N SER A 159 -15.86 -12.61 -3.88
CA SER A 159 -15.80 -11.83 -5.12
C SER A 159 -16.99 -12.10 -6.02
N GLU A 160 -17.47 -11.07 -6.70
CA GLU A 160 -18.54 -11.20 -7.71
C GLU A 160 -18.38 -10.27 -8.90
N ARG A 161 -18.81 -10.78 -10.06
CA ARG A 161 -18.91 -10.02 -11.30
C ARG A 161 -20.06 -9.04 -11.20
N VAL A 162 -19.75 -7.75 -11.25
CA VAL A 162 -20.77 -6.69 -11.26
C VAL A 162 -21.34 -6.50 -12.66
N ASP A 163 -20.47 -6.36 -13.67
CA ASP A 163 -20.89 -6.08 -15.04
C ASP A 163 -19.79 -6.39 -16.08
N VAL A 164 -20.16 -6.39 -17.36
CA VAL A 164 -19.29 -6.71 -18.51
C VAL A 164 -19.59 -5.77 -19.70
N GLY A 165 -18.55 -5.29 -20.39
CA GLY A 165 -18.72 -4.52 -21.63
C GLY A 165 -17.41 -4.08 -22.27
N SER A 166 -17.50 -3.43 -23.43
CA SER A 166 -16.33 -2.91 -24.17
C SER A 166 -16.72 -1.72 -25.05
N PRO A 167 -16.20 -0.50 -24.78
CA PRO A 167 -15.30 -0.13 -23.69
C PRO A 167 -16.01 -0.15 -22.32
N PHE A 168 -15.23 -0.17 -21.23
CA PHE A 168 -15.74 -0.17 -19.87
C PHE A 168 -14.91 0.77 -18.98
N TYR A 169 -15.60 1.53 -18.12
CA TYR A 169 -15.01 2.39 -17.10
C TYR A 169 -15.90 2.31 -15.86
N TYR A 170 -15.30 2.34 -14.68
CA TYR A 170 -16.03 2.45 -13.43
C TYR A 170 -15.50 3.62 -12.60
N GLN A 171 -16.32 4.10 -11.68
CA GLN A 171 -15.92 5.02 -10.63
C GLN A 171 -16.77 4.74 -9.40
N TRP A 172 -16.18 4.94 -8.23
CA TRP A 172 -16.89 4.90 -6.97
C TRP A 172 -17.70 6.18 -6.76
N SER A 173 -18.87 6.07 -6.16
CA SER A 173 -19.50 7.22 -5.52
C SER A 173 -18.75 7.56 -4.23
N PRO A 174 -18.86 8.79 -3.69
CA PRO A 174 -18.14 9.17 -2.47
C PRO A 174 -18.49 8.34 -1.23
N ASP A 175 -19.65 7.70 -1.23
CA ASP A 175 -20.22 6.88 -0.16
C ASP A 175 -19.93 5.38 -0.30
N GLY A 176 -19.18 4.97 -1.34
CA GLY A 176 -18.98 3.54 -1.66
C GLY A 176 -20.06 3.05 -2.60
#